data_AF-A0A447PRR8-F1
#
_entry.id   AF-A0A447PRR8-F1
#
_cell.length_a   1.000
_cell.length_b   1.000
_cell.length_c   1.000
_cell.angle_alpha   90.00
_cell.angle_beta   90.00
_cell.angle_gamma   90.00
#
_symmetry.space_group_name_H-M   'P 1'
#
loop_
_entity.id
_entity.type
_entity.pdbx_description
1 polymer ?
#
loop_
_entity_poly.entity_id
_entity_poly.type
_entity_poly.pdbx_seq_one_letter_code
_entity_poly.pdbx_strand_id
1 'polypeptide(L)'
;MSRLLSKTWIRYGRNPGGTQRLQCQYCKKVWTPKQHALNAAETPEQICSIPLLVPFQGANAFQQLYFLFSFDAVRGNVLHLSSNFTLLSAGKSLHYHWKGIAPPEGENGDIIHRIAIKERQFLQRSQFDEIQYGPAALKRNAQGTILRPVITAHGHFRVLKNRFPDVATHIIAHECFLRGAVITAWAERFRQRLSSLWFVEEEINDDDCRAEWQLLGKTWQGWWQNQWQLWGQGHNRKMVCSLTCST
;
A
#
# COMPACT_ATOMS: atom_id res chain seq x y z
N MET A 1 -16.45 -3.89 -34.54
CA MET A 1 -17.24 -4.80 -33.67
C MET A 1 -16.47 -6.08 -33.43
N SER A 2 -15.55 -6.09 -32.46
CA SER A 2 -14.76 -7.26 -32.08
C SER A 2 -15.47 -8.03 -30.97
N ARG A 3 -16.11 -9.15 -31.31
CA ARG A 3 -16.70 -10.07 -30.33
C ARG A 3 -15.58 -10.73 -29.52
N LEU A 4 -15.46 -10.35 -28.25
CA LEU A 4 -14.72 -11.11 -27.24
C LEU A 4 -15.42 -12.47 -27.05
N LEU A 5 -14.95 -13.49 -27.78
CA LEU A 5 -15.35 -14.87 -27.54
C LEU A 5 -14.82 -15.29 -26.16
N SER A 6 -15.71 -15.44 -25.18
CA SER A 6 -15.38 -16.04 -23.90
C SER A 6 -14.90 -17.48 -24.15
N LYS A 7 -13.60 -17.74 -23.97
CA LYS A 7 -13.06 -19.10 -24.01
C LYS A 7 -13.58 -19.88 -22.81
N THR A 8 -14.57 -20.74 -22.99
CA THR A 8 -15.01 -21.71 -21.99
C THR A 8 -14.04 -22.90 -21.92
N TRP A 9 -13.57 -23.21 -20.72
CA TRP A 9 -12.62 -24.29 -20.45
C TRP A 9 -13.32 -25.45 -19.72
N ILE A 10 -13.04 -26.69 -20.12
CA ILE A 10 -13.56 -27.89 -19.45
C ILE A 10 -12.44 -28.70 -18.81
N ARG A 11 -12.78 -29.43 -17.74
CA ARG A 11 -11.89 -30.43 -17.12
C ARG A 11 -11.74 -31.61 -18.09
N TYR A 12 -10.51 -31.90 -18.48
CA TYR A 12 -10.16 -32.95 -19.44
C TYR A 12 -9.20 -33.96 -18.79
N GLY A 13 -9.71 -34.77 -17.87
CA GLY A 13 -8.91 -35.79 -17.18
C GLY A 13 -7.72 -35.24 -16.38
N ARG A 14 -6.76 -36.10 -16.05
CA ARG A 14 -5.54 -35.75 -15.29
C ARG A 14 -4.29 -36.18 -16.07
N ASN A 15 -3.14 -35.55 -15.80
CA ASN A 15 -1.85 -36.03 -16.28
C ASN A 15 -1.40 -37.27 -15.46
N PRO A 16 -0.34 -38.00 -15.89
CA PRO A 16 0.20 -39.12 -15.10
C PRO A 16 0.61 -38.75 -13.67
N GLY A 17 0.97 -37.48 -13.43
CA GLY A 17 1.23 -36.92 -12.09
C GLY A 17 -0.02 -36.48 -11.30
N GLY A 18 -1.23 -36.82 -11.74
CA GLY A 18 -2.49 -36.53 -11.05
C GLY A 18 -3.02 -35.09 -11.16
N THR A 19 -2.32 -34.18 -11.83
CA THR A 19 -2.73 -32.78 -12.04
C THR A 19 -3.89 -32.68 -13.02
N GLN A 20 -4.90 -31.86 -12.71
CA GLN A 20 -6.06 -31.61 -13.56
C GLN A 20 -5.64 -30.97 -14.89
N ARG A 21 -6.02 -31.59 -16.01
CA ARG A 21 -5.86 -31.01 -17.36
C ARG A 21 -7.11 -30.21 -17.73
N LEU A 22 -6.93 -29.11 -18.46
CA LEU A 22 -8.01 -28.28 -18.99
C LEU A 22 -7.98 -28.31 -20.52
N GLN A 23 -9.16 -28.36 -21.14
CA GLN A 23 -9.32 -28.29 -22.58
C GLN A 23 -10.15 -27.07 -22.98
N CYS A 24 -9.68 -26.33 -23.98
CA CYS A 24 -10.47 -25.27 -24.62
C CYS A 24 -11.62 -25.89 -25.40
N GLN A 25 -12.86 -25.47 -25.15
CA GLN A 25 -14.01 -26.00 -25.90
C GLN A 25 -13.96 -25.69 -27.39
N TYR A 26 -13.33 -24.57 -27.78
CA TYR A 26 -13.27 -24.09 -29.17
C TYR A 26 -12.14 -24.77 -29.97
N CYS A 27 -10.87 -24.60 -29.56
CA CYS A 27 -9.73 -25.10 -30.33
C CYS A 27 -9.24 -26.49 -29.92
N LYS A 28 -9.88 -27.12 -28.93
CA LYS A 28 -9.55 -28.44 -28.38
C LYS A 28 -8.13 -28.60 -27.82
N LYS A 29 -7.32 -27.54 -27.77
CA LYS A 29 -6.00 -27.55 -27.12
C LYS A 29 -6.14 -27.90 -25.64
N VAL A 30 -5.33 -28.86 -25.21
CA VAL A 30 -5.23 -29.33 -23.83
C VAL A 30 -3.99 -28.72 -23.21
N TRP A 31 -4.13 -28.18 -22.01
CA TRP A 31 -3.00 -27.71 -21.22
C TRP A 31 -3.15 -28.21 -19.78
N THR A 32 -2.01 -28.49 -19.15
CA THR A 32 -1.96 -28.79 -17.72
C THR A 32 -1.54 -27.50 -17.04
N PRO A 33 -2.38 -26.87 -16.21
CA PRO A 33 -1.93 -25.77 -15.38
C PRO A 33 -0.71 -26.22 -14.61
N LYS A 34 0.40 -25.50 -14.78
CA LYS A 34 1.50 -25.61 -13.84
C LYS A 34 0.89 -25.24 -12.50
N GLN A 35 0.65 -26.24 -11.65
CA GLN A 35 0.60 -25.99 -10.22
C GLN A 35 1.98 -25.43 -9.93
N HIS A 36 2.11 -24.11 -9.90
CA HIS A 36 3.01 -23.55 -8.91
C HIS A 36 2.53 -24.23 -7.63
N ALA A 37 3.38 -25.08 -7.06
CA ALA A 37 3.26 -25.32 -5.64
C ALA A 37 3.07 -23.91 -5.08
N LEU A 38 1.89 -23.67 -4.51
CA LEU A 38 1.78 -22.59 -3.55
C LEU A 38 2.76 -23.06 -2.48
N ASN A 39 4.04 -22.71 -2.64
CA ASN A 39 5.03 -22.83 -1.58
C ASN A 39 4.27 -22.30 -0.39
N ALA A 40 4.16 -23.11 0.67
CA ALA A 40 3.47 -22.72 1.90
C ALA A 40 3.91 -21.28 2.15
N ALA A 41 2.97 -20.34 2.00
CA ALA A 41 3.34 -18.94 1.82
C ALA A 41 4.06 -18.55 3.11
N GLU A 42 5.38 -18.52 3.05
CA GLU A 42 6.19 -18.24 4.22
C GLU A 42 5.73 -16.90 4.75
N THR A 43 5.44 -16.88 6.05
CA THR A 43 4.92 -15.70 6.71
C THR A 43 5.94 -14.59 6.55
N PRO A 44 5.56 -13.42 6.01
CA PRO A 44 6.49 -12.31 5.89
C PRO A 44 6.89 -11.83 7.28
N GLU A 45 8.18 -11.72 7.54
CA GLU A 45 8.68 -11.10 8.78
C GLU A 45 8.49 -9.57 8.74
N GLN A 46 8.55 -9.01 7.53
CA GLN A 46 8.51 -7.57 7.29
C GLN A 46 7.50 -7.24 6.18
N ILE A 47 6.56 -6.35 6.48
CA ILE A 47 5.57 -5.86 5.52
C ILE A 47 5.86 -4.40 5.20
N CYS A 48 6.00 -4.08 3.91
CA CYS A 48 6.05 -2.71 3.42
C CYS A 48 4.70 -2.32 2.82
N SER A 49 4.10 -1.19 3.24
CA SER A 49 2.80 -0.72 2.74
C SER A 49 2.87 0.69 2.18
N ILE A 50 2.48 0.86 0.92
CA ILE A 50 2.55 2.13 0.21
C ILE A 50 1.22 2.47 -0.48
N PRO A 51 0.81 3.76 -0.46
CA PRO A 51 -0.31 4.23 -1.25
C PRO A 51 0.08 4.42 -2.71
N LEU A 52 -0.85 4.17 -3.62
CA LEU A 52 -0.75 4.57 -5.02
C LEU A 52 -2.07 5.20 -5.46
N LEU A 53 -1.96 6.28 -6.24
CA LEU A 53 -3.12 6.93 -6.86
C LEU A 53 -3.26 6.40 -8.28
N VAL A 54 -4.39 5.77 -8.58
CA VAL A 54 -4.64 5.14 -9.87
C VAL A 54 -5.74 5.91 -10.59
N PRO A 55 -5.50 6.42 -11.81
CA PRO A 55 -6.53 7.11 -12.57
C PRO A 55 -7.65 6.13 -12.93
N PHE A 56 -8.88 6.62 -12.93
CA PHE A 56 -10.04 5.86 -13.38
C PHE A 56 -11.00 6.72 -14.18
N GLN A 57 -11.89 6.07 -14.92
CA GLN A 57 -12.89 6.78 -15.72
C GLN A 57 -14.11 7.15 -14.86
N GLY A 58 -13.98 8.23 -14.09
CA GLY A 58 -15.03 8.77 -13.23
C GLY A 58 -15.93 9.82 -13.89
N ALA A 59 -16.50 10.70 -13.08
CA ALA A 59 -17.45 11.74 -13.51
C ALA A 59 -16.81 12.81 -14.41
N ASN A 60 -15.58 13.23 -14.09
CA ASN A 60 -14.84 14.25 -14.85
C ASN A 60 -13.51 13.68 -15.38
N ALA A 61 -12.72 14.51 -16.06
CA ALA A 61 -11.33 14.21 -16.33
C ALA A 61 -10.51 14.14 -15.02
N PHE A 62 -9.39 13.42 -15.04
CA PHE A 62 -8.40 13.35 -13.94
C PHE A 62 -8.95 12.80 -12.60
N GLN A 63 -9.82 11.80 -12.68
CA GLN A 63 -10.37 11.12 -11.50
C GLN A 63 -9.39 10.04 -11.02
N GLN A 64 -9.24 9.91 -9.70
CA GLN A 64 -8.27 9.00 -9.09
C GLN A 64 -8.90 8.14 -8.00
N LEU A 65 -8.39 6.93 -7.84
CA LEU A 65 -8.68 6.05 -6.71
C LEU A 65 -7.44 5.89 -5.85
N TYR A 66 -7.67 5.83 -4.55
CA TYR A 66 -6.63 5.51 -3.59
C TYR A 66 -6.51 4.00 -3.49
N PHE A 67 -5.32 3.48 -3.79
CA PHE A 67 -4.96 2.09 -3.55
C PHE A 67 -3.92 2.01 -2.44
N LEU A 68 -4.03 0.98 -1.61
CA LEU A 68 -3.01 0.60 -0.64
C LEU A 68 -2.47 -0.77 -1.04
N PHE A 69 -1.17 -0.83 -1.28
CA PHE A 69 -0.44 -2.05 -1.57
C PHE A 69 0.37 -2.44 -0.36
N SER A 70 0.43 -3.74 -0.07
CA SER A 70 1.36 -4.31 0.90
C SER A 70 2.17 -5.42 0.26
N PHE A 71 3.47 -5.40 0.54
CA PHE A 71 4.46 -6.32 0.00
C PHE A 71 5.25 -6.97 1.13
N ASP A 72 5.78 -8.15 0.87
CA ASP A 72 6.90 -8.70 1.63
C ASP A 72 8.13 -7.83 1.35
N ALA A 73 8.65 -7.15 2.37
CA ALA A 73 9.73 -6.17 2.18
C ALA A 73 11.07 -6.82 1.81
N VAL A 74 11.24 -8.13 2.05
CA VAL A 74 12.46 -8.87 1.72
C VAL A 74 12.36 -9.48 0.33
N ARG A 75 11.18 -10.00 -0.02
CA ARG A 75 10.99 -10.82 -1.23
C ARG A 75 10.31 -10.09 -2.37
N GLY A 76 9.71 -8.93 -2.11
CA GLY A 76 8.98 -8.15 -3.10
C GLY A 76 7.63 -8.75 -3.53
N ASN A 77 7.18 -9.84 -2.91
CA ASN A 77 5.90 -10.45 -3.24
C ASN A 77 4.74 -9.54 -2.79
N VAL A 78 3.74 -9.35 -3.64
CA VAL A 78 2.50 -8.66 -3.27
C VAL A 78 1.71 -9.53 -2.29
N LEU A 79 1.48 -9.01 -1.08
CA LEU A 79 0.73 -9.69 -0.03
C LEU A 79 -0.75 -9.36 -0.09
N HIS A 80 -1.07 -8.07 -0.30
CA HIS A 80 -2.44 -7.60 -0.34
C HIS A 80 -2.57 -6.27 -1.09
N LEU A 81 -3.73 -6.06 -1.69
CA LEU A 81 -4.13 -4.84 -2.37
C LEU A 81 -5.54 -4.47 -1.93
N SER A 82 -5.76 -3.20 -1.64
CA SER A 82 -7.11 -2.66 -1.44
C SER A 82 -7.27 -1.34 -2.18
N SER A 83 -8.48 -1.08 -2.66
CA SER A 83 -8.90 0.22 -3.18
C SER A 83 -9.92 0.83 -2.23
N ASN A 84 -10.01 2.16 -2.21
CA ASN A 84 -11.10 2.83 -1.53
C ASN A 84 -12.43 2.80 -2.27
N PHE A 85 -12.51 2.15 -3.43
CA PHE A 85 -13.78 1.82 -4.08
C PHE A 85 -14.37 0.51 -3.56
N THR A 86 -15.69 0.49 -3.34
CA THR A 86 -16.46 -0.72 -3.03
C THR A 86 -17.77 -0.75 -3.79
N LEU A 87 -18.25 -1.94 -4.15
CA LEU A 87 -19.60 -2.14 -4.70
C LEU A 87 -20.70 -2.08 -3.61
N LEU A 88 -20.30 -2.16 -2.33
CA LEU A 88 -21.22 -2.13 -1.21
C LEU A 88 -21.69 -0.71 -0.93
N SER A 89 -22.92 -0.58 -0.44
CA SER A 89 -23.40 0.69 0.10
C SER A 89 -22.73 0.98 1.45
N ALA A 90 -22.36 2.23 1.68
CA ALA A 90 -21.85 2.72 2.94
C ALA A 90 -22.59 3.98 3.37
N GLY A 91 -22.64 4.26 4.68
CA GLY A 91 -23.21 5.50 5.21
C GLY A 91 -22.45 6.73 4.72
N LYS A 92 -23.15 7.86 4.55
CA LYS A 92 -22.60 9.11 3.98
C LYS A 92 -21.34 9.62 4.70
N SER A 93 -21.22 9.38 6.00
CA SER A 93 -20.03 9.75 6.79
C SER A 93 -18.75 9.00 6.40
N LEU A 94 -18.87 7.86 5.72
CA LEU A 94 -17.75 7.05 5.26
C LEU A 94 -17.31 7.41 3.83
N HIS A 95 -18.08 8.25 3.14
CA HIS A 95 -17.82 8.61 1.75
C HIS A 95 -16.68 9.61 1.68
N TYR A 96 -15.79 9.39 0.72
CA TYR A 96 -14.78 10.37 0.37
C TYR A 96 -15.41 11.53 -0.39
N HIS A 97 -15.08 12.74 0.03
CA HIS A 97 -15.45 13.98 -0.67
C HIS A 97 -14.21 14.83 -0.83
N TRP A 98 -13.90 15.17 -2.08
CA TRP A 98 -12.83 16.10 -2.39
C TRP A 98 -13.31 17.54 -2.15
N LYS A 99 -12.56 18.29 -1.36
CA LYS A 99 -12.86 19.67 -0.94
C LYS A 99 -12.29 20.73 -1.89
N GLY A 100 -11.78 20.34 -3.06
CA GLY A 100 -11.12 21.28 -3.98
C GLY A 100 -9.72 21.69 -3.55
N ILE A 101 -9.18 21.08 -2.48
CA ILE A 101 -7.81 21.32 -2.04
C ILE A 101 -6.89 20.59 -3.03
N ALA A 102 -5.98 21.34 -3.67
CA ALA A 102 -4.98 20.76 -4.54
C ALA A 102 -4.17 19.72 -3.76
N PRO A 103 -3.89 18.53 -4.34
CA PRO A 103 -2.90 17.64 -3.75
C PRO A 103 -1.61 18.43 -3.58
N PRO A 104 -0.88 18.25 -2.47
CA PRO A 104 0.39 18.92 -2.34
C PRO A 104 1.29 18.52 -3.51
N GLU A 105 1.83 19.50 -4.21
CA GLU A 105 2.74 19.24 -5.32
C GLU A 105 3.95 18.46 -4.81
N GLY A 106 4.43 17.52 -5.62
CA GLY A 106 5.71 16.87 -5.35
C GLY A 106 6.81 17.91 -5.50
N GLU A 107 7.22 18.54 -4.39
CA GLU A 107 8.23 19.58 -4.45
C GLU A 107 9.63 18.98 -4.65
N ASN A 108 10.37 19.59 -5.59
CA ASN A 108 11.79 19.35 -5.85
C ASN A 108 12.64 19.99 -4.72
N GLY A 109 12.61 19.38 -3.55
CA GLY A 109 13.52 19.66 -2.44
C GLY A 109 14.30 18.42 -2.05
N ASP A 110 15.36 18.58 -1.27
CA ASP A 110 16.05 17.43 -0.69
C ASP A 110 15.11 16.60 0.21
N ILE A 111 15.49 15.35 0.47
CA ILE A 111 14.64 14.41 1.23
C ILE A 111 14.26 14.92 2.64
N ILE A 112 15.11 15.73 3.28
CA ILE A 112 14.84 16.31 4.60
C ILE A 112 13.70 17.33 4.49
N HIS A 113 13.75 18.19 3.47
CA HIS A 113 12.75 19.19 3.21
C HIS A 113 11.38 18.55 2.89
N ARG A 114 11.38 17.49 2.07
CA ARG A 114 10.15 16.74 1.74
C ARG A 114 9.46 16.18 2.99
N ILE A 115 10.22 15.58 3.92
CA ILE A 115 9.69 15.09 5.20
C ILE A 115 9.12 16.24 6.05
N ALA A 116 9.85 17.35 6.17
CA ALA A 116 9.39 18.50 6.95
C ALA A 116 8.09 19.11 6.39
N ILE A 117 7.96 19.19 5.06
CA ILE A 117 6.71 19.61 4.40
C ILE A 117 5.58 18.63 4.70
N LYS A 118 5.80 17.32 4.54
CA LYS A 118 4.78 16.29 4.77
C LYS A 118 4.25 16.34 6.20
N GLU A 119 5.14 16.51 7.18
CA GLU A 119 4.76 16.71 8.59
C GLU A 119 3.91 17.96 8.78
N ARG A 120 4.27 19.11 8.18
CA ARG A 120 3.46 20.33 8.23
C ARG A 120 2.07 20.12 7.62
N GLN A 121 2.00 19.41 6.49
CA GLN A 121 0.73 19.09 5.83
C GLN A 121 -0.17 18.24 6.72
N PHE A 122 0.37 17.28 7.48
CA PHE A 122 -0.43 16.50 8.43
C PHE A 122 -1.08 17.37 9.50
N LEU A 123 -0.35 18.38 10.00
CA LEU A 123 -0.82 19.28 11.06
C LEU A 123 -1.81 20.33 10.57
N GLN A 124 -1.79 20.64 9.28
CA GLN A 124 -2.76 21.54 8.66
C GLN A 124 -4.11 20.87 8.40
N ARG A 125 -4.21 19.53 8.51
CA ARG A 125 -5.49 18.82 8.35
C ARG A 125 -6.38 19.08 9.55
N SER A 126 -7.68 19.28 9.28
CA SER A 126 -8.69 19.44 10.34
C SER A 126 -8.83 18.17 11.20
N GLN A 127 -8.63 17.01 10.57
CA GLN A 127 -8.57 15.69 11.21
C GLN A 127 -7.47 14.88 10.50
N PHE A 128 -6.68 14.12 11.26
CA PHE A 128 -5.57 13.33 10.70
C PHE A 128 -6.02 12.31 9.64
N ASP A 129 -7.27 11.87 9.71
CA ASP A 129 -7.89 10.91 8.79
C ASP A 129 -8.60 11.56 7.58
N GLU A 130 -8.60 12.89 7.49
CA GLU A 130 -9.14 13.66 6.38
C GLU A 130 -8.08 13.94 5.31
N ILE A 131 -7.78 12.90 4.53
CA ILE A 131 -6.82 12.99 3.41
C ILE A 131 -7.52 13.56 2.19
N GLN A 132 -6.84 14.44 1.44
CA GLN A 132 -7.31 15.00 0.18
C GLN A 132 -6.32 14.62 -0.92
N TYR A 133 -6.58 13.49 -1.60
CA TYR A 133 -5.68 12.98 -2.63
C TYR A 133 -6.05 13.43 -4.05
N GLY A 134 -7.16 14.16 -4.18
CA GLY A 134 -7.66 14.68 -5.47
C GLY A 134 -9.10 14.27 -5.78
N PRO A 135 -9.60 14.61 -6.98
CA PRO A 135 -10.96 14.32 -7.39
C PRO A 135 -11.23 12.81 -7.49
N ALA A 136 -12.32 12.36 -6.86
CA ALA A 136 -12.79 10.99 -6.98
C ALA A 136 -14.33 10.93 -6.92
N ALA A 137 -14.95 10.85 -8.09
CA ALA A 137 -16.39 10.82 -8.28
C ALA A 137 -16.74 9.79 -9.37
N LEU A 138 -17.72 8.95 -9.08
CA LEU A 138 -18.23 7.95 -10.02
C LEU A 138 -19.07 8.59 -11.12
N LYS A 139 -19.15 7.95 -12.29
CA LYS A 139 -20.05 8.40 -13.37
C LYS A 139 -21.51 8.42 -12.90
N ARG A 140 -22.34 9.23 -13.57
CA ARG A 140 -23.79 9.22 -13.37
C ARG A 140 -24.31 7.79 -13.51
N ASN A 141 -25.06 7.31 -12.50
CA ASN A 141 -25.63 5.96 -12.40
C ASN A 141 -24.62 4.79 -12.23
N ALA A 142 -23.33 5.06 -12.03
CA ALA A 142 -22.40 4.00 -11.66
C ALA A 142 -22.71 3.48 -10.24
N GLN A 143 -22.66 2.16 -10.07
CA GLN A 143 -22.83 1.53 -8.77
C GLN A 143 -21.56 1.64 -7.92
N GLY A 144 -21.73 1.56 -6.60
CA GLY A 144 -20.65 1.53 -5.63
C GLY A 144 -20.46 2.84 -4.88
N THR A 145 -19.43 2.88 -4.06
CA THR A 145 -19.10 4.00 -3.17
C THR A 145 -17.60 4.14 -3.08
N ILE A 146 -17.13 5.39 -3.07
CA ILE A 146 -15.74 5.73 -2.80
C ILE A 146 -15.64 6.10 -1.32
N LEU A 147 -14.91 5.30 -0.56
CA LEU A 147 -14.71 5.43 0.87
C LEU A 147 -13.57 6.39 1.18
N ARG A 148 -13.61 7.00 2.37
CA ARG A 148 -12.46 7.70 2.94
C ARG A 148 -11.25 6.72 2.99
N PRO A 149 -10.05 7.14 2.57
CA PRO A 149 -8.87 6.24 2.56
C PRO A 149 -8.55 5.60 3.91
N VAL A 150 -8.80 6.29 5.03
CA VAL A 150 -8.63 5.74 6.38
C VAL A 150 -9.41 4.44 6.60
N ILE A 151 -10.65 4.36 6.10
CA ILE A 151 -11.50 3.17 6.22
C ILE A 151 -10.87 2.00 5.45
N THR A 152 -10.33 2.30 4.27
CA THR A 152 -9.62 1.32 3.44
C THR A 152 -8.37 0.82 4.14
N ALA A 153 -7.58 1.70 4.75
CA ALA A 153 -6.37 1.30 5.47
C ALA A 153 -6.67 0.40 6.66
N HIS A 154 -7.66 0.73 7.50
CA HIS A 154 -8.05 -0.16 8.61
C HIS A 154 -8.54 -1.52 8.12
N GLY A 155 -9.35 -1.56 7.05
CA GLY A 155 -9.78 -2.80 6.42
C GLY A 155 -8.60 -3.63 5.90
N HIS A 156 -7.68 -2.98 5.18
CA HIS A 156 -6.48 -3.57 4.60
C HIS A 156 -5.59 -4.23 5.66
N PHE A 157 -5.26 -3.50 6.72
CA PHE A 157 -4.41 -4.02 7.79
C PHE A 157 -5.11 -5.08 8.64
N ARG A 158 -6.43 -5.03 8.79
CA ARG A 158 -7.19 -6.11 9.44
C ARG A 158 -7.09 -7.42 8.66
N VAL A 159 -7.19 -7.36 7.32
CA VAL A 159 -7.02 -8.55 6.46
C VAL A 159 -5.60 -9.09 6.58
N LEU A 160 -4.59 -8.21 6.53
CA LEU A 160 -3.20 -8.62 6.70
C LEU A 160 -2.92 -9.24 8.06
N LYS A 161 -3.39 -8.63 9.16
CA LYS A 161 -3.23 -9.21 10.50
C LYS A 161 -3.86 -10.58 10.63
N ASN A 162 -5.01 -10.81 9.99
CA ASN A 162 -5.67 -12.12 10.03
C ASN A 162 -4.86 -13.19 9.31
N ARG A 163 -4.13 -12.80 8.26
CA ARG A 163 -3.30 -13.72 7.47
C ARG A 163 -1.90 -13.89 8.04
N PHE A 164 -1.32 -12.82 8.58
CA PHE A 164 0.05 -12.73 9.06
C PHE A 164 0.04 -12.07 10.46
N PRO A 165 -0.42 -12.80 11.49
CA PRO A 165 -0.55 -12.24 12.83
C PRO A 165 0.82 -11.93 13.45
N ASP A 166 1.88 -12.64 13.05
CA ASP A 166 3.19 -12.62 13.71
C ASP A 166 4.25 -11.73 13.05
N VAL A 167 3.82 -10.82 12.16
CA VAL A 167 4.73 -9.86 11.50
C VAL A 167 5.47 -9.03 12.56
N ALA A 168 6.79 -8.99 12.45
CA ALA A 168 7.66 -8.31 13.40
C ALA A 168 7.95 -6.86 12.98
N THR A 169 8.02 -6.58 11.68
CA THR A 169 8.36 -5.24 11.19
C THR A 169 7.33 -4.73 10.20
N HIS A 170 6.84 -3.53 10.47
CA HIS A 170 5.94 -2.80 9.59
C HIS A 170 6.66 -1.57 9.07
N ILE A 171 6.79 -1.47 7.76
CA ILE A 171 7.29 -0.29 7.05
C ILE A 171 6.10 0.31 6.34
N ILE A 172 5.82 1.58 6.59
CA ILE A 172 4.71 2.28 5.96
C ILE A 172 5.20 3.56 5.31
N ALA A 173 4.54 3.96 4.22
CA ALA A 173 4.70 5.30 3.69
C ALA A 173 4.47 6.33 4.80
N HIS A 174 5.18 7.46 4.73
CA HIS A 174 5.06 8.54 5.71
C HIS A 174 3.66 9.17 5.60
N GLU A 175 2.68 8.62 6.31
CA GLU A 175 1.30 9.11 6.39
C GLU A 175 0.76 8.77 7.78
N CYS A 176 0.27 9.79 8.51
CA CYS A 176 -0.10 9.65 9.92
C CYS A 176 -1.25 8.67 10.18
N PHE A 177 -2.23 8.57 9.27
CA PHE A 177 -3.35 7.65 9.45
C PHE A 177 -2.96 6.18 9.20
N LEU A 178 -1.95 5.92 8.35
CA LEU A 178 -1.41 4.56 8.18
C LEU A 178 -0.77 4.07 9.47
N ARG A 179 -0.04 4.94 10.18
CA ARG A 179 0.48 4.65 11.53
C ARG A 179 -0.64 4.19 12.45
N GLY A 180 -1.73 4.95 12.54
CA GLY A 180 -2.88 4.60 13.37
C GLY A 180 -3.52 3.26 12.99
N ALA A 181 -3.67 2.99 11.68
CA ALA A 181 -4.29 1.77 11.20
C ALA A 181 -3.44 0.51 11.50
N VAL A 182 -2.12 0.58 11.33
CA VAL A 182 -1.21 -0.54 11.69
C VAL A 182 -1.18 -0.77 13.20
N ILE A 183 -1.03 0.29 14.00
CA ILE A 183 -1.04 0.18 15.47
C ILE A 183 -2.34 -0.45 15.96
N THR A 184 -3.48 -0.07 15.36
CA THR A 184 -4.78 -0.65 15.71
C THR A 184 -4.85 -2.13 15.37
N ALA A 185 -4.35 -2.53 14.19
CA ALA A 185 -4.42 -3.93 13.74
C ALA A 185 -3.54 -4.87 14.58
N TRP A 186 -2.32 -4.46 14.95
CA TRP A 186 -1.37 -5.27 15.75
C TRP A 186 -1.15 -4.71 17.17
N ALA A 187 -2.19 -4.10 17.77
CA ALA A 187 -2.09 -3.39 19.05
C ALA A 187 -1.42 -4.21 20.17
N GLU A 188 -1.75 -5.50 20.27
CA GLU A 188 -1.17 -6.38 21.29
C GLU A 188 0.35 -6.55 21.12
N ARG A 189 0.81 -6.75 19.88
CA ARG A 189 2.24 -6.96 19.61
C ARG A 189 3.05 -5.70 19.87
N PHE A 190 2.52 -4.53 19.51
CA PHE A 190 3.17 -3.27 19.86
C PHE A 190 3.23 -3.07 21.38
N ARG A 191 2.15 -3.40 22.11
CA ARG A 191 2.13 -3.32 23.58
C ARG A 191 3.17 -4.26 24.21
N GLN A 192 3.34 -5.44 23.65
CA GLN A 192 4.32 -6.45 24.08
C GLN A 192 5.73 -6.22 23.50
N ARG A 193 5.95 -5.14 22.72
CA ARG A 193 7.23 -4.85 22.04
C ARG A 193 7.71 -5.98 21.11
N LEU A 194 6.78 -6.74 20.55
CA LEU A 194 7.03 -7.83 19.60
C LEU A 194 6.95 -7.39 18.13
N SER A 195 6.56 -6.13 17.89
CA SER A 195 6.50 -5.54 16.56
C SER A 195 7.09 -4.14 16.57
N SER A 196 7.71 -3.76 15.45
CA SER A 196 8.28 -2.44 15.20
C SER A 196 7.58 -1.76 14.01
N LEU A 197 7.48 -0.43 14.07
CA LEU A 197 6.85 0.38 13.02
C LEU A 197 7.81 1.47 12.56
N TRP A 198 7.95 1.61 11.24
CA TRP A 198 8.89 2.52 10.62
C TRP A 198 8.26 3.35 9.53
N PHE A 199 8.61 4.63 9.48
CA PHE A 199 8.57 5.39 8.23
C PHE A 199 9.92 5.24 7.52
N VAL A 200 9.86 5.02 6.22
CA VAL A 200 11.02 5.02 5.32
C VAL A 200 10.65 5.85 4.10
N GLU A 201 11.45 6.86 3.81
CA GLU A 201 11.40 7.64 2.59
C GLU A 201 12.76 7.52 1.91
N GLU A 202 12.76 7.37 0.59
CA GLU A 202 13.96 7.10 -0.19
C GLU A 202 14.08 8.05 -1.37
N GLU A 203 15.31 8.32 -1.76
CA GLU A 203 15.71 9.03 -2.97
C GLU A 203 16.84 8.23 -3.60
N ILE A 204 16.45 7.35 -4.53
CA ILE A 204 17.39 6.48 -5.24
C ILE A 204 17.67 7.12 -6.59
N ASN A 205 18.88 7.66 -6.72
CA ASN A 205 19.38 8.33 -7.93
C ASN A 205 20.36 7.45 -8.72
N ASP A 206 20.86 6.38 -8.09
CA ASP A 206 21.79 5.39 -8.65
C ASP A 206 21.42 3.99 -8.13
N ASP A 207 20.58 3.28 -8.88
CA ASP A 207 20.13 1.91 -8.56
C ASP A 207 21.26 0.88 -8.56
N ASP A 208 22.38 1.18 -9.24
CA ASP A 208 23.52 0.27 -9.38
C ASP A 208 24.55 0.46 -8.25
N CYS A 209 24.40 1.50 -7.41
CA CYS A 209 25.31 1.76 -6.31
C CYS A 209 25.36 0.58 -5.32
N ARG A 210 26.56 0.02 -5.13
CA ARG A 210 26.82 -1.08 -4.18
C ARG A 210 27.56 -0.65 -2.91
N ALA A 211 27.77 0.65 -2.72
CA ALA A 211 28.37 1.16 -1.49
C ALA A 211 27.52 0.77 -0.27
N GLU A 212 28.12 0.75 0.93
CA GLU A 212 27.33 0.54 2.14
C GLU A 212 26.55 1.80 2.52
N TRP A 213 25.38 1.62 3.12
CA TRP A 213 24.62 2.73 3.69
C TRP A 213 25.31 3.26 4.94
N GLN A 214 25.63 4.55 4.95
CA GLN A 214 26.27 5.22 6.08
C GLN A 214 25.31 6.23 6.71
N LEU A 215 25.32 6.28 8.05
CA LEU A 215 24.56 7.28 8.80
C LEU A 215 25.23 8.64 8.62
N LEU A 216 24.53 9.57 7.98
CA LEU A 216 25.02 10.93 7.74
C LEU A 216 24.62 11.90 8.85
N GLY A 217 23.50 11.64 9.53
CA GLY A 217 23.02 12.52 10.57
C GLY A 217 21.66 12.12 11.13
N LYS A 218 21.21 12.91 12.11
CA LYS A 218 19.92 12.76 12.77
C LYS A 218 19.21 14.11 12.79
N THR A 219 17.91 14.10 12.54
CA THR A 219 17.06 15.29 12.63
C THR A 219 15.81 14.97 13.44
N TRP A 220 15.21 15.99 14.02
CA TRP A 220 13.95 15.88 14.75
C TRP A 220 12.89 16.61 13.93
N GLN A 221 11.83 15.90 13.54
CA GLN A 221 10.81 16.42 12.63
C GLN A 221 9.40 16.13 13.14
N GLY A 222 8.48 17.01 12.77
CA GLY A 222 7.05 16.88 13.06
C GLY A 222 6.66 17.19 14.49
N TRP A 223 5.35 17.20 14.72
CA TRP A 223 4.76 17.52 16.03
C TRP A 223 5.17 16.55 17.14
N TRP A 224 5.32 15.27 16.78
CA TRP A 224 5.73 14.23 17.71
C TRP A 224 7.21 14.28 18.07
N GLN A 225 7.97 15.21 17.48
CA GLN A 225 9.43 15.25 17.57
C GLN A 225 9.98 13.84 17.33
N ASN A 226 9.63 13.25 16.19
CA ASN A 226 10.16 11.92 15.88
C ASN A 226 11.62 12.09 15.44
N GLN A 227 12.50 11.21 15.93
CA GLN A 227 13.87 11.19 15.48
C GLN A 227 13.96 10.50 14.12
N TRP A 228 14.41 11.24 13.12
CA TRP A 228 14.74 10.74 11.80
C TRP A 228 16.24 10.57 11.65
N GLN A 229 16.64 9.50 10.99
CA GLN A 229 18.04 9.23 10.65
C GLN A 229 18.20 9.41 9.14
N LEU A 230 19.17 10.24 8.75
CA LEU A 230 19.57 10.41 7.37
C LEU A 230 20.70 9.44 7.05
N TRP A 231 20.49 8.62 6.03
CA TRP A 231 21.45 7.67 5.52
C TRP A 231 21.82 8.00 4.08
N GLY A 232 23.08 7.77 3.72
CA GLY A 232 23.61 7.99 2.38
C GLY A 232 24.31 6.76 1.83
N GLN A 233 24.21 6.59 0.51
CA GLN A 233 24.91 5.57 -0.26
C GLN A 233 25.24 6.16 -1.63
N GLY A 234 26.47 6.68 -1.80
CA GLY A 234 26.81 7.43 -3.02
C GLY A 234 25.88 8.63 -3.24
N HIS A 235 25.14 8.64 -4.35
CA HIS A 235 24.12 9.65 -4.67
C HIS A 235 22.73 9.33 -4.13
N ASN A 236 22.53 8.15 -3.54
CA ASN A 236 21.27 7.75 -2.92
C ASN A 236 21.16 8.34 -1.52
N ARG A 237 19.94 8.68 -1.12
CA ARG A 237 19.59 9.11 0.24
C ARG A 237 18.38 8.32 0.72
N LYS A 238 18.32 8.03 2.01
CA LYS A 238 17.09 7.59 2.65
C LYS A 238 16.97 8.19 4.03
N MET A 239 15.74 8.39 4.45
CA MET A 239 15.40 8.82 5.78
C MET A 239 14.52 7.78 6.44
N VAL A 240 14.93 7.34 7.64
CA VAL A 240 14.23 6.31 8.41
C VAL A 240 13.85 6.86 9.77
N CYS A 241 12.65 6.51 10.22
CA CYS A 241 12.13 6.94 11.51
C CYS A 241 11.42 5.78 12.22
N SER A 242 11.88 5.44 13.41
CA SER A 242 11.21 4.46 14.27
C SER A 242 10.06 5.13 15.00
N LEU A 243 8.87 4.52 14.93
CA LEU A 243 7.66 5.02 15.58
C LEU A 243 7.29 4.26 16.86
N THR A 244 8.06 3.22 17.17
CA THR A 244 7.85 2.32 18.31
C THR A 244 9.03 2.33 19.29
N CYS A 245 10.15 2.95 18.93
CA CYS A 245 11.28 3.17 19.83
C CYS A 245 11.33 4.64 20.27
N SER A 246 10.63 4.95 21.35
CA SER A 246 10.97 6.08 22.21
C SER A 246 11.91 5.56 23.29
N THR A 247 13.21 5.81 23.14
CA THR A 247 14.17 5.84 24.26
C THR A 247 14.25 7.25 24.80
#